data_AF-A0A7Y1W003-F1
#
_entry.id   AF-A0A7Y1W003-F1
#
_cell.length_a   1.000
_cell.length_b   1.000
_cell.length_c   1.000
_cell.angle_alpha   90.00
_cell.angle_beta   90.00
_cell.angle_gamma   90.00
#
_symmetry.space_group_name_H-M   'P 1'
#
loop_
_entity.id
_entity.type
_entity.pdbx_description
1 polymer ?
#
loop_
_entity_poly.entity_id
_entity_poly.type
_entity_poly.pdbx_seq_one_letter_code
_entity_poly.pdbx_strand_id
1 'polypeptide(L)'
;MRPILNPLKAAFVLAALFAFSNAEAEFGNFREFRVDGRDLTIATTRGQLRLTAHASGALEVHYLESGVAQLPSFAIADETPGADIQVSDSADTLMASAGALTAIISKRPVSIRWTHRGEDLIKEETGYFAFDSVRGFRFGLAPGEKLLGGGQRVLGMDRRGHRLPLYNKA
;
A
#
# COMPACT_ATOMS: atom_id res chain seq x y z
N MET A 1 -45.40 -43.89 35.28
CA MET A 1 -45.28 -44.81 34.14
C MET A 1 -45.23 -43.99 32.86
N ARG A 2 -44.15 -44.16 32.09
CA ARG A 2 -43.78 -43.62 30.75
C ARG A 2 -43.56 -42.09 30.60
N PRO A 3 -42.32 -41.64 30.32
CA PRO A 3 -42.03 -40.29 29.84
C PRO A 3 -42.19 -40.21 28.32
N ILE A 4 -42.72 -39.10 27.80
CA ILE A 4 -42.73 -38.80 26.37
C ILE A 4 -41.54 -37.87 26.10
N LEU A 5 -40.52 -38.40 25.42
CA LEU A 5 -39.42 -37.64 24.83
C LEU A 5 -39.97 -36.69 23.76
N ASN A 6 -39.68 -35.40 23.87
CA ASN A 6 -39.84 -34.45 22.78
C ASN A 6 -38.61 -34.56 21.85
N PRO A 7 -38.78 -34.89 20.56
CA PRO A 7 -37.67 -34.90 19.63
C PRO A 7 -37.39 -33.48 19.14
N LEU A 8 -36.17 -33.03 19.43
CA LEU A 8 -35.25 -32.55 18.40
C LEU A 8 -35.87 -31.67 17.30
N LYS A 9 -35.85 -30.34 17.51
CA LYS A 9 -35.53 -29.41 16.42
C LYS A 9 -34.46 -28.45 16.91
N ALA A 10 -33.22 -28.86 16.69
CA ALA A 10 -32.04 -28.04 16.77
C ALA A 10 -32.20 -26.85 15.80
N ALA A 11 -32.12 -25.63 16.32
CA ALA A 11 -31.88 -24.44 15.53
C ALA A 11 -30.58 -23.80 16.05
N PHE A 12 -29.46 -24.46 15.77
CA PHE A 12 -28.14 -23.84 15.90
C PHE A 12 -27.91 -23.03 14.63
N VAL A 13 -28.26 -21.74 14.65
CA VAL A 13 -27.83 -20.80 13.62
C VAL A 13 -26.36 -20.50 13.88
N LEU A 14 -25.48 -21.28 13.26
CA LEU A 14 -24.06 -21.00 13.21
C LEU A 14 -23.85 -19.86 12.20
N ALA A 15 -23.94 -18.61 12.68
CA ALA A 15 -23.43 -17.47 11.94
C ALA A 15 -21.89 -17.53 11.99
N ALA A 16 -21.30 -18.41 11.18
CA ALA A 16 -19.89 -18.32 10.83
C ALA A 16 -19.73 -17.06 9.97
N LEU A 17 -19.46 -15.93 10.63
CA LEU A 17 -18.80 -14.80 10.01
C LEU A 17 -17.49 -15.34 9.44
N PHE A 18 -17.49 -15.65 8.14
CA PHE A 18 -16.27 -15.77 7.37
C PHE A 18 -15.56 -14.42 7.44
N ALA A 19 -14.69 -14.26 8.42
CA ALA A 19 -13.57 -13.37 8.30
C ALA A 19 -12.70 -13.97 7.19
N PHE A 20 -12.98 -13.62 5.93
CA PHE A 20 -12.01 -13.78 4.87
C PHE A 20 -10.81 -12.93 5.28
N SER A 21 -9.80 -13.55 5.88
CA SER A 21 -8.50 -12.93 6.06
C SER A 21 -7.97 -12.69 4.66
N ASN A 22 -7.89 -11.42 4.24
CA ASN A 22 -7.24 -10.99 3.01
C ASN A 22 -5.71 -11.13 3.12
N ALA A 23 -5.22 -12.25 3.67
CA ALA A 23 -3.81 -12.52 3.89
C ALA A 23 -3.00 -12.57 2.57
N GLU A 24 -3.67 -12.82 1.44
CA GLU A 24 -3.01 -12.83 0.13
C GLU A 24 -2.58 -11.43 -0.35
N ALA A 25 -3.18 -10.36 0.16
CA ALA A 25 -2.96 -9.03 -0.37
C ALA A 25 -1.96 -8.19 0.44
N GLU A 26 -1.43 -8.71 1.55
CA GLU A 26 -0.42 -8.02 2.36
C GLU A 26 1.00 -8.31 1.82
N PHE A 27 1.89 -7.31 1.81
CA PHE A 27 3.29 -7.48 1.40
C PHE A 27 4.19 -8.11 2.48
N GLY A 28 3.57 -8.82 3.43
CA GLY A 28 4.25 -9.55 4.48
C GLY A 28 4.63 -8.70 5.70
N ASN A 29 5.38 -9.32 6.61
CA ASN A 29 5.83 -8.70 7.86
C ASN A 29 7.27 -8.18 7.71
N PHE A 30 7.54 -7.04 8.34
CA PHE A 30 8.87 -6.44 8.45
C PHE A 30 9.87 -7.39 9.13
N ARG A 31 11.12 -7.40 8.65
CA ARG A 31 12.23 -8.15 9.25
C ARG A 31 13.37 -7.24 9.68
N GLU A 32 13.93 -6.48 8.75
CA GLU A 32 15.08 -5.60 8.96
C GLU A 32 15.04 -4.45 7.95
N PHE A 33 15.89 -3.44 8.19
CA PHE A 33 16.07 -2.34 7.25
C PHE A 33 17.54 -1.92 7.16
N ARG A 34 17.89 -1.28 6.04
CA ARG A 34 19.19 -0.64 5.79
C ARG A 34 18.96 0.72 5.18
N VAL A 35 19.74 1.70 5.62
CA VAL A 35 19.76 3.06 5.04
C VAL A 35 21.13 3.28 4.40
N ASP A 36 21.14 3.83 3.19
CA ASP A 36 22.33 4.21 2.45
C ASP A 36 22.07 5.54 1.71
N GLY A 37 22.50 6.66 2.31
CA GLY A 37 22.25 8.01 1.82
C GLY A 37 20.76 8.32 1.62
N ARG A 38 20.31 8.25 0.36
CA ARG A 38 18.92 8.52 -0.05
C ARG A 38 18.02 7.28 -0.12
N ASP A 39 18.59 6.10 0.07
CA ASP A 39 17.91 4.81 -0.10
C ASP A 39 17.62 4.14 1.24
N LEU A 40 16.37 3.76 1.46
CA LEU A 40 15.92 2.89 2.53
C LEU A 40 15.47 1.56 1.92
N THR A 41 16.10 0.47 2.33
CA THR A 41 15.68 -0.89 1.92
C THR A 41 15.13 -1.63 3.14
N ILE A 42 13.93 -2.16 3.02
CA ILE A 42 13.22 -2.93 4.04
C ILE A 42 13.05 -4.36 3.54
N ALA A 43 13.54 -5.34 4.32
CA ALA A 43 13.28 -6.75 4.06
C ALA A 43 11.95 -7.16 4.71
N THR A 44 11.13 -7.89 3.96
CA THR A 44 9.83 -8.42 4.42
C THR A 44 9.77 -9.93 4.28
N THR A 45 8.67 -10.56 4.69
CA THR A 45 8.45 -12.00 4.45
C THR A 45 8.12 -12.35 3.00
N ARG A 46 7.75 -11.39 2.13
CA ARG A 46 7.40 -11.65 0.72
C ARG A 46 8.42 -11.11 -0.29
N GLY A 47 9.17 -10.10 0.09
CA GLY A 47 10.13 -9.44 -0.79
C GLY A 47 10.84 -8.27 -0.13
N GLN A 48 11.34 -7.35 -0.93
CA GLN A 48 11.95 -6.12 -0.45
C GLN A 48 11.08 -4.92 -0.80
N LEU A 49 10.99 -3.97 0.13
CA LEU A 49 10.39 -2.67 -0.09
C LEU A 49 11.53 -1.64 -0.10
N ARG A 50 11.70 -0.91 -1.20
CA ARG A 50 12.70 0.15 -1.32
C ARG A 50 12.03 1.52 -1.39
N LEU A 51 12.51 2.46 -0.58
CA LEU A 51 12.14 3.86 -0.64
C LEU A 51 13.38 4.67 -1.04
N THR A 52 13.26 5.52 -2.05
CA THR A 52 14.35 6.36 -2.55
C THR A 52 13.92 7.83 -2.56
N ALA A 53 14.68 8.69 -1.90
CA ALA A 53 14.43 10.13 -1.85
C ALA A 53 15.08 10.86 -3.05
N HIS A 54 14.27 11.14 -4.07
CA HIS A 54 14.73 11.84 -5.28
C HIS A 54 14.83 13.35 -5.11
N ALA A 55 14.12 13.93 -4.14
CA ALA A 55 14.22 15.33 -3.73
C ALA A 55 13.58 15.53 -2.35
N SER A 56 13.78 16.72 -1.75
CA SER A 56 12.97 17.14 -0.60
C SER A 56 11.50 17.22 -1.02
N GLY A 57 10.66 16.32 -0.49
CA GLY A 57 9.25 16.20 -0.86
C GLY A 57 8.93 15.16 -1.95
N ALA A 58 9.89 14.37 -2.44
CA ALA A 58 9.67 13.33 -3.45
C ALA A 58 10.29 11.98 -3.03
N LEU A 59 9.43 10.96 -2.90
CA LEU A 59 9.81 9.59 -2.58
C LEU A 59 9.35 8.65 -3.71
N GLU A 60 10.27 7.85 -4.24
CA GLU A 60 9.94 6.63 -4.97
C GLU A 60 9.72 5.49 -3.97
N VAL A 61 8.71 4.66 -4.23
CA VAL A 61 8.42 3.47 -3.44
C VAL A 61 8.34 2.27 -4.38
N HIS A 62 9.24 1.32 -4.20
CA HIS A 62 9.38 0.16 -5.08
C HIS A 62 9.18 -1.14 -4.31
N TYR A 63 8.10 -1.84 -4.65
CA TYR A 63 7.79 -3.17 -4.15
C TYR A 63 8.47 -4.24 -5.02
N LEU A 64 9.48 -4.91 -4.45
CA LEU A 64 10.29 -5.92 -5.11
C LEU A 64 9.86 -7.32 -4.61
N GLU A 65 8.83 -7.87 -5.26
CA GLU A 65 8.38 -9.24 -4.98
C GLU A 65 9.41 -10.27 -5.46
N SER A 66 9.69 -11.27 -4.61
CA SER A 66 10.66 -12.33 -4.91
C SER A 66 10.27 -13.09 -6.18
N GLY A 67 11.20 -13.25 -7.12
CA GLY A 67 10.97 -13.99 -8.36
C GLY A 67 10.22 -13.20 -9.46
N VAL A 68 9.94 -11.92 -9.25
CA VAL A 68 9.30 -11.04 -10.25
C VAL A 68 10.33 -10.10 -10.86
N ALA A 69 10.51 -10.17 -12.18
CA ALA A 69 11.38 -9.25 -12.91
C ALA A 69 10.81 -7.82 -12.92
N GLN A 70 11.68 -6.83 -12.74
CA GLN A 70 11.31 -5.42 -12.67
C GLN A 70 11.86 -4.67 -13.89
N LEU A 71 11.08 -3.73 -14.41
CA LEU A 71 11.50 -2.81 -15.46
C LEU A 71 12.07 -1.52 -14.84
N PRO A 72 12.96 -0.80 -15.54
CA PRO A 72 13.42 0.50 -15.09
C PRO A 72 12.26 1.52 -15.07
N SER A 73 12.44 2.60 -14.30
CA SER A 73 11.50 3.71 -14.27
C SER A 73 11.52 4.50 -15.58
N PHE A 74 10.34 4.91 -16.03
CA PHE A 74 10.17 5.88 -17.13
C PHE A 74 9.69 7.26 -16.63
N ALA A 75 9.42 7.40 -15.33
CA ALA A 75 8.83 8.60 -14.73
C ALA A 75 9.85 9.48 -14.00
N ILE A 76 11.04 8.95 -13.70
CA ILE A 76 12.10 9.63 -12.96
C ILE A 76 13.14 10.14 -13.96
N ALA A 77 13.56 11.39 -13.83
CA ALA A 77 14.63 11.95 -14.66
C ALA A 77 16.02 11.54 -14.13
N ASP A 78 16.98 11.34 -15.05
CA ASP A 78 18.31 10.82 -14.72
C ASP A 78 19.13 11.72 -13.78
N GLU A 79 18.94 13.04 -13.84
CA GLU A 79 19.73 14.04 -13.12
C GLU A 79 18.98 14.70 -11.95
N THR A 80 18.33 13.90 -11.10
CA THR A 80 17.67 14.47 -9.91
C THR A 80 18.65 14.49 -8.73
N PRO A 81 19.06 15.67 -8.21
CA PRO A 81 19.88 15.72 -7.00
C PRO A 81 19.04 15.14 -5.85
N GLY A 82 19.42 13.93 -5.41
CA GLY A 82 18.75 13.23 -4.32
C GLY A 82 18.82 14.01 -3.01
N ALA A 83 17.99 13.61 -2.05
CA ALA A 83 18.08 14.09 -0.68
C ALA A 83 18.33 12.90 0.25
N ASP A 84 19.12 13.09 1.31
CA ASP A 84 19.30 12.03 2.30
C ASP A 84 17.97 11.71 2.99
N ILE A 85 17.67 10.43 3.09
CA ILE A 85 16.44 9.96 3.72
C ILE A 85 16.66 9.87 5.23
N GLN A 86 15.84 10.57 6.00
CA GLN A 86 15.92 10.55 7.45
C GLN A 86 15.02 9.45 7.99
N VAL A 87 15.59 8.51 8.75
CA VAL A 87 14.88 7.33 9.22
C VAL A 87 14.86 7.29 10.74
N SER A 88 13.68 7.08 11.32
CA SER A 88 13.50 6.86 12.76
C SER A 88 12.74 5.57 13.01
N ASP A 89 13.32 4.70 13.83
CA ASP A 89 12.77 3.38 14.14
C ASP A 89 12.01 3.37 15.47
N SER A 90 10.92 2.60 15.53
CA SER A 90 10.11 2.35 16.72
C SER A 90 9.65 0.90 16.77
N ALA A 91 8.95 0.50 17.84
CA ALA A 91 8.47 -0.87 18.00
C ALA A 91 7.58 -1.32 16.82
N ASP A 92 6.60 -0.49 16.45
CA ASP A 92 5.55 -0.87 15.49
C ASP A 92 5.67 -0.19 14.12
N THR A 93 6.47 0.88 14.04
CA THR A 93 6.62 1.67 12.82
C THR A 93 8.06 2.02 12.51
N LEU A 94 8.35 2.22 11.22
CA LEU A 94 9.54 2.86 10.72
C LEU A 94 9.10 4.13 9.99
N MET A 95 9.65 5.30 10.35
CA MET A 95 9.34 6.54 9.64
C MET A 95 10.52 6.91 8.75
N ALA A 96 10.24 7.26 7.50
CA ALA A 96 11.24 7.64 6.50
C ALA A 96 10.83 9.00 5.89
N SER A 97 11.69 10.00 6.02
CA SER A 97 11.37 11.39 5.65
C SER A 97 12.31 11.93 4.58
N ALA A 98 11.74 12.56 3.57
CA ALA A 98 12.42 13.38 2.57
C ALA A 98 11.90 14.82 2.70
N GLY A 99 12.58 15.63 3.51
CA GLY A 99 12.12 16.98 3.87
C GLY A 99 10.79 16.93 4.64
N ALA A 100 9.77 17.59 4.11
CA ALA A 100 8.45 17.67 4.74
C ALA A 100 7.54 16.46 4.45
N LEU A 101 7.91 15.59 3.51
CA LEU A 101 7.18 14.37 3.19
C LEU A 101 7.73 13.22 4.04
N THR A 102 6.84 12.53 4.76
CA THR A 102 7.19 11.38 5.60
C THR A 102 6.33 10.19 5.22
N ALA A 103 6.98 9.06 4.92
CA ALA A 103 6.37 7.74 4.85
C ALA A 103 6.43 7.10 6.24
N ILE A 104 5.28 6.67 6.76
CA ILE A 104 5.12 5.93 8.02
C ILE A 104 4.80 4.50 7.63
N ILE A 105 5.76 3.60 7.86
CA ILE A 105 5.66 2.18 7.51
C ILE A 105 5.28 1.40 8.76
N SER A 106 4.09 0.80 8.76
CA SER A 106 3.69 -0.20 9.77
C SER A 106 4.50 -1.48 9.57
N LYS A 107 4.90 -2.14 10.65
CA LYS A 107 5.73 -3.36 10.56
C LYS A 107 4.94 -4.66 10.42
N ARG A 108 3.66 -4.67 10.83
CA ARG A 108 2.82 -5.88 10.96
C ARG A 108 1.33 -5.60 10.66
N PRO A 109 0.84 -5.89 9.45
CA PRO A 109 1.62 -6.15 8.24
C PRO A 109 2.33 -4.88 7.74
N VAL A 110 3.20 -5.05 6.74
CA VAL A 110 3.80 -3.90 6.05
C VAL A 110 2.73 -3.14 5.27
N SER A 111 2.55 -1.87 5.63
CA SER A 111 1.69 -0.91 4.94
C SER A 111 2.24 0.49 5.13
N ILE A 112 1.99 1.38 4.17
CA ILE A 112 2.53 2.74 4.19
C ILE A 112 1.41 3.78 4.25
N ARG A 113 1.61 4.76 5.11
CA ARG A 113 0.85 6.00 5.14
C ARG A 113 1.79 7.18 4.98
N TRP A 114 1.38 8.20 4.23
CA TRP A 114 2.18 9.39 4.02
C TRP A 114 1.57 10.60 4.72
N THR A 115 2.45 11.43 5.26
CA THR A 115 2.12 12.74 5.79
C THR A 115 2.96 13.82 5.14
N HIS A 116 2.41 15.01 4.99
CA HIS A 116 3.15 16.20 4.60
C HIS A 116 3.06 17.24 5.73
N ARG A 117 4.22 17.63 6.31
CA ARG A 117 4.30 18.53 7.48
C ARG A 117 3.46 18.04 8.67
N GLY A 118 3.37 16.73 8.86
CA GLY A 118 2.59 16.09 9.92
C GLY A 118 1.10 15.90 9.63
N GLU A 119 0.59 16.44 8.52
CA GLU A 119 -0.80 16.25 8.10
C GLU A 119 -0.96 15.02 7.20
N ASP A 120 -2.05 14.28 7.38
CA ASP A 120 -2.36 13.08 6.62
C ASP A 120 -2.56 13.40 5.13
N LEU A 121 -1.76 12.76 4.26
CA LEU A 121 -1.84 12.97 2.81
C LEU A 121 -2.58 11.82 2.12
N ILE A 122 -2.04 10.61 2.20
CA ILE A 122 -2.61 9.41 1.58
C ILE A 122 -2.22 8.19 2.40
N LYS A 123 -3.04 7.14 2.36
CA LYS A 123 -2.74 5.86 3.02
C LYS A 123 -3.03 4.70 2.10
N GLU A 124 -2.18 3.70 2.14
CA GLU A 124 -2.53 2.38 1.61
C GLU A 124 -3.76 1.86 2.35
N GLU A 125 -4.67 1.23 1.60
CA GLU A 125 -5.73 0.39 2.19
C GLU A 125 -5.15 -1.01 2.34
N THR A 126 -4.93 -1.67 1.20
CA THR A 126 -4.22 -2.94 1.12
C THR A 126 -2.79 -2.75 0.64
N GLY A 127 -2.49 -1.62 -0.02
CA GLY A 127 -1.18 -1.37 -0.61
C GLY A 127 -0.99 -2.17 -1.89
N TYR A 128 0.21 -2.69 -2.09
CA TYR A 128 0.55 -3.57 -3.23
C TYR A 128 -0.24 -4.87 -3.18
N PHE A 129 -0.87 -5.25 -4.29
CA PHE A 129 -1.49 -6.56 -4.46
C PHE A 129 -1.09 -7.16 -5.82
N ALA A 130 -0.97 -8.48 -5.85
CA ALA A 130 -0.66 -9.23 -7.05
C ALA A 130 -1.48 -10.54 -7.08
N PHE A 131 -2.31 -10.67 -8.11
CA PHE A 131 -3.03 -11.88 -8.50
C PHE A 131 -2.54 -12.30 -9.90
N ASP A 132 -2.88 -13.52 -10.33
CA ASP A 132 -2.37 -14.17 -11.56
C ASP A 132 -2.29 -13.26 -12.79
N SER A 133 -3.30 -12.41 -13.01
CA SER A 133 -3.37 -11.51 -14.18
C SER A 133 -3.40 -10.02 -13.84
N VAL A 134 -3.48 -9.66 -12.55
CA VAL A 134 -3.68 -8.27 -12.12
C VAL A 134 -2.73 -7.95 -10.98
N ARG A 135 -1.94 -6.90 -11.18
CA ARG A 135 -1.12 -6.28 -10.13
C ARG A 135 -1.51 -4.82 -10.01
N GLY A 136 -1.42 -4.28 -8.81
CA GLY A 136 -1.72 -2.88 -8.60
C GLY A 136 -1.54 -2.44 -7.16
N PHE A 137 -2.06 -1.26 -6.89
CA PHE A 137 -2.01 -0.62 -5.58
C PHE A 137 -3.42 -0.18 -5.16
N ARG A 138 -3.75 -0.33 -3.89
CA ARG A 138 -4.99 0.15 -3.28
C ARG A 138 -4.70 1.18 -2.20
N PHE A 139 -5.27 2.37 -2.39
CA PHE A 139 -5.20 3.48 -1.47
C PHE A 139 -6.58 3.84 -0.95
N GLY A 140 -6.66 4.28 0.31
CA GLY A 140 -7.87 4.85 0.87
C GLY A 140 -8.06 6.29 0.40
N LEU A 141 -9.30 6.65 0.07
CA LEU A 141 -9.69 8.03 -0.25
C LEU A 141 -10.46 8.66 0.91
N ALA A 142 -10.17 9.93 1.21
CA ALA A 142 -10.93 10.65 2.21
C ALA A 142 -12.36 10.96 1.72
N PRO A 143 -13.34 11.12 2.63
CA PRO A 143 -14.66 11.62 2.26
C PRO A 143 -14.56 12.98 1.55
N GLY A 144 -15.19 13.10 0.39
CA GLY A 144 -15.19 14.36 -0.38
C GLY A 144 -13.89 14.71 -1.12
N GLU A 145 -12.82 13.93 -0.97
CA GLU A 145 -11.58 14.07 -1.76
C GLU A 145 -11.90 14.04 -3.26
N LYS A 146 -11.42 15.05 -3.99
CA LYS A 146 -11.58 15.13 -5.45
C LYS A 146 -10.32 14.59 -6.12
N LEU A 147 -10.50 13.81 -7.18
CA LEU A 147 -9.37 13.24 -7.91
C LEU A 147 -9.26 13.91 -9.27
N LEU A 148 -8.07 14.42 -9.61
CA LEU A 148 -7.75 14.90 -10.95
C LEU A 148 -6.70 13.98 -11.57
N GLY A 149 -6.55 14.03 -12.89
CA GLY A 149 -5.55 13.24 -13.62
C GLY A 149 -6.14 12.26 -14.62
N GLY A 150 -5.38 11.20 -14.92
CA GLY A 150 -5.70 10.25 -16.00
C GLY A 150 -5.38 10.75 -17.41
N GLY A 151 -4.70 11.90 -17.53
CA GLY A 151 -4.31 12.52 -18.80
C GLY A 151 -5.51 13.05 -19.59
N GLN A 152 -5.44 12.90 -20.91
CA GLN A 152 -6.46 13.40 -21.85
C GLN A 152 -7.78 12.62 -21.71
N ARG A 153 -8.79 13.21 -21.07
CA ARG A 153 -10.11 12.61 -20.84
C ARG A 153 -11.20 13.70 -20.90
N VAL A 154 -12.42 13.32 -21.32
CA VAL A 154 -13.60 14.22 -21.34
C VAL A 154 -14.67 13.67 -20.39
N LEU A 155 -14.47 13.86 -19.07
CA LEU A 155 -15.28 13.24 -18.01
C LEU A 155 -15.59 14.19 -16.81
N GLY A 156 -15.60 15.52 -17.00
CA GLY A 156 -15.77 16.53 -15.91
C GLY A 156 -14.43 17.17 -15.52
N MET A 157 -14.20 17.66 -14.29
CA MET A 157 -12.83 17.91 -13.71
C MET A 157 -12.47 16.95 -12.58
N ASP A 158 -13.46 16.55 -11.76
CA ASP A 158 -13.32 15.47 -10.81
C ASP A 158 -13.42 14.12 -11.55
N ARG A 159 -12.54 13.18 -11.19
CA ARG A 159 -12.42 11.82 -11.76
C ARG A 159 -12.88 10.77 -10.78
N ARG A 160 -13.20 11.15 -9.54
CA ARG A 160 -13.70 10.22 -8.54
C ARG A 160 -14.97 9.53 -9.05
N GLY A 161 -15.03 8.21 -8.87
CA GLY A 161 -16.13 7.38 -9.37
C GLY A 161 -15.93 6.81 -10.78
N HIS A 162 -14.84 7.15 -11.47
CA HIS A 162 -14.54 6.62 -12.80
C HIS A 162 -13.40 5.58 -12.79
N ARG A 163 -13.57 4.50 -13.56
CA ARG A 163 -12.50 3.53 -13.87
C ARG A 163 -11.99 3.78 -15.29
N LEU A 164 -10.70 4.08 -15.43
CA LEU A 164 -10.09 4.47 -16.70
C LEU A 164 -8.97 3.49 -17.07
N PRO A 165 -8.89 3.00 -18.32
CA PRO A 165 -7.76 2.19 -18.76
C PRO A 165 -6.49 3.04 -18.91
N LEU A 166 -5.36 2.46 -18.54
CA LEU A 166 -4.01 2.99 -18.79
C LEU A 166 -3.40 2.29 -20.01
N TYR A 167 -3.98 2.55 -21.17
CA TYR A 167 -3.50 2.03 -22.45
C TYR A 167 -3.61 3.14 -23.49
N ASN A 168 -2.46 3.55 -24.05
CA ASN A 168 -2.42 4.55 -25.10
C ASN A 168 -3.08 3.96 -26.35
N LYS A 169 -4.14 4.62 -26.82
CA LYS A 169 -4.80 4.33 -28.09
C LYS A 169 -4.53 5.51 -29.01
N ALA A 170 -3.85 5.24 -30.12
CA ALA A 170 -3.66 6.18 -31.22
C ALA A 170 -4.63 5.83 -32.35
#